data_AF-A0AAU9MFF9-F1
#
_entry.id   AF-A0AAU9MFF9-F1
#
_cell.length_a   1.000
_cell.length_b   1.000
_cell.length_c   1.000
_cell.angle_alpha   90.00
_cell.angle_beta   90.00
_cell.angle_gamma   90.00
#
_symmetry.space_group_name_H-M   'P 1'
#
loop_
_entity.id
_entity.type
_entity.pdbx_description
1 polymer ?
#
loop_
_entity_poly.entity_id
_entity_poly.type
_entity_poly.pdbx_seq_one_letter_code
_entity_poly.pdbx_strand_id
1 'polypeptide(L)'
;MDCSCKSCNNFEIGFAKRVDYLWSFLDSTSVAFKGRETEERKLMEGEASKALINVCEMNERKEKWGERMRGVGFVGDVFREDVMDGARSLLRKYDNNWELRTDESDTCVGLWWKGQPVSFCSLWKLDVNTSDN
;
A
#
# COMPACT_ATOMS: atom_id res chain seq x y z
N MET A 1 1.87 19.34 -7.33
CA MET A 1 3.02 20.10 -6.79
C MET A 1 3.10 19.74 -5.31
N ASP A 2 3.84 18.70 -4.97
CA ASP A 2 3.94 18.22 -3.59
C ASP A 2 5.13 18.89 -2.90
N CYS A 3 4.85 19.65 -1.84
CA CYS A 3 5.83 20.43 -1.11
C CYS A 3 6.56 19.57 -0.07
N SER A 4 7.89 19.66 -0.02
CA SER A 4 8.79 18.85 0.83
C SER A 4 9.06 19.45 2.23
N CYS A 5 8.25 20.39 2.71
CA CYS A 5 8.53 21.05 3.99
C CYS A 5 7.87 20.33 5.19
N LYS A 6 8.64 20.11 6.28
CA LYS A 6 8.16 19.46 7.52
C LYS A 6 6.98 20.20 8.19
N SER A 7 6.75 21.47 7.85
CA SER A 7 5.65 22.31 8.32
C SER A 7 4.52 22.51 7.29
N CYS A 8 4.60 21.91 6.10
CA CYS A 8 3.62 22.04 5.02
C CYS A 8 2.54 20.97 5.06
N ASN A 9 2.59 20.10 6.06
CA ASN A 9 1.54 19.15 6.33
C ASN A 9 0.39 19.92 6.99
N ASN A 10 -0.56 20.43 6.19
CA ASN A 10 -1.81 20.95 6.75
C ASN A 10 -2.38 19.83 7.64
N PHE A 11 -2.49 20.09 8.94
CA PHE A 11 -2.98 19.12 9.92
C PHE A 11 -4.26 18.45 9.44
N GLU A 12 -5.15 19.21 8.82
CA GLU A 12 -6.40 18.73 8.24
C GLU A 12 -6.18 17.66 7.16
N ILE A 13 -5.24 17.91 6.23
CA ILE A 13 -4.91 16.97 5.14
C ILE A 13 -4.23 15.72 5.71
N GLY A 14 -3.32 15.88 6.68
CA GLY A 14 -2.65 14.76 7.32
C GLY A 14 -3.62 13.90 8.14
N PHE A 15 -4.52 14.53 8.88
CA PHE A 15 -5.53 13.87 9.68
C PHE A 15 -6.56 13.13 8.81
N ALA A 16 -7.10 13.79 7.77
CA ALA A 16 -8.02 13.17 6.82
C ALA A 16 -7.44 11.90 6.20
N LYS A 17 -6.19 11.97 5.69
CA LYS A 17 -5.49 10.80 5.13
C LYS A 17 -5.33 9.65 6.12
N ARG A 18 -5.06 9.95 7.41
CA ARG A 18 -4.95 8.92 8.46
C ARG A 18 -6.29 8.26 8.75
N VAL A 19 -7.36 9.07 8.81
CA VAL A 19 -8.73 8.56 9.02
C VAL A 19 -9.16 7.69 7.85
N ASP A 20 -8.92 8.10 6.61
CA ASP A 20 -9.27 7.31 5.41
C ASP A 20 -8.54 5.96 5.38
N TYR A 21 -7.25 5.96 5.74
CA TYR A 21 -6.45 4.74 5.83
C TYR A 21 -6.96 3.79 6.92
N LEU A 22 -7.26 4.33 8.12
CA LEU A 22 -7.86 3.54 9.21
C LEU A 22 -9.23 2.99 8.79
N TRP A 23 -10.06 3.83 8.21
CA TRP A 23 -11.42 3.45 7.82
C TRP A 23 -11.38 2.26 6.86
N SER A 24 -10.51 2.32 5.85
CA SER A 24 -10.31 1.21 4.90
C SER A 24 -9.83 -0.06 5.62
N PHE A 25 -8.93 0.07 6.61
CA PHE A 25 -8.47 -1.05 7.41
C PHE A 25 -9.59 -1.66 8.27
N LEU A 26 -10.36 -0.85 9.00
CA LEU A 26 -11.44 -1.33 9.88
C LEU A 26 -12.58 -1.95 9.07
N ASP A 27 -12.95 -1.32 7.95
CA ASP A 27 -14.01 -1.80 7.06
C ASP A 27 -13.62 -3.15 6.43
N SER A 28 -12.38 -3.29 5.91
CA SER A 28 -11.89 -4.57 5.38
C SER A 28 -11.74 -5.65 6.44
N THR A 29 -11.22 -5.29 7.62
CA THR A 29 -11.11 -6.20 8.77
C THR A 29 -12.49 -6.69 9.22
N SER A 30 -13.51 -5.83 9.18
CA SER A 30 -14.87 -6.20 9.57
C SER A 30 -15.47 -7.32 8.73
N VAL A 31 -15.03 -7.43 7.46
CA VAL A 31 -15.44 -8.46 6.50
C VAL A 31 -14.55 -9.69 6.57
N ALA A 32 -13.25 -9.51 6.86
CA ALA A 32 -12.27 -10.60 6.89
C ALA A 32 -12.50 -11.59 8.05
N PHE A 33 -13.05 -11.12 9.18
CA PHE A 33 -13.25 -11.95 10.38
C PHE A 33 -14.71 -12.38 10.56
N LYS A 34 -14.91 -13.64 10.96
CA LYS A 34 -16.24 -14.20 11.23
C LYS A 34 -16.78 -13.73 12.59
N GLY A 35 -17.33 -12.52 12.59
CA GLY A 35 -17.96 -11.93 13.78
C GLY A 35 -17.15 -10.78 14.37
N ARG A 36 -17.83 -9.97 15.17
CA ARG A 36 -17.25 -8.75 15.75
C ARG A 36 -16.33 -9.02 16.92
N GLU A 37 -16.63 -10.07 17.68
CA GLU A 37 -16.04 -10.30 19.00
C GLU A 37 -14.88 -11.29 19.02
N THR A 38 -14.36 -11.68 17.86
CA THR A 38 -13.21 -12.59 17.77
C THR A 38 -11.96 -11.92 18.34
N GLU A 39 -11.19 -12.65 19.15
CA GLU A 39 -9.97 -12.13 19.78
C GLU A 39 -8.93 -11.70 18.74
N GLU A 40 -8.85 -12.40 17.60
CA GLU A 40 -7.95 -12.06 16.50
C GLU A 40 -8.29 -10.69 15.90
N ARG A 41 -9.58 -10.42 15.66
CA ARG A 41 -10.05 -9.12 15.17
C ARG A 41 -9.75 -8.01 16.17
N LYS A 42 -10.06 -8.22 17.46
CA LYS A 42 -9.80 -7.23 18.52
C LYS A 42 -8.32 -6.88 18.61
N LEU A 43 -7.45 -7.89 18.51
CA LEU A 43 -6.01 -7.69 18.48
C LEU A 43 -5.59 -6.84 17.27
N MET A 44 -6.06 -7.20 16.06
CA MET A 44 -5.71 -6.47 14.83
C MET A 44 -6.21 -5.01 14.83
N GLU A 45 -7.47 -4.78 15.20
CA GLU A 45 -8.03 -3.43 15.33
C GLU A 45 -7.33 -2.63 16.44
N GLY A 46 -6.95 -3.28 17.54
CA GLY A 46 -6.17 -2.71 18.63
C GLY A 46 -4.79 -2.23 18.18
N GLU A 47 -4.05 -3.03 17.43
CA GLU A 47 -2.73 -2.63 16.90
C GLU A 47 -2.83 -1.51 15.85
N ALA A 48 -3.84 -1.56 14.97
CA ALA A 48 -4.07 -0.48 14.00
C ALA A 48 -4.39 0.86 14.68
N SER A 49 -5.11 0.84 15.81
CA SER A 49 -5.38 2.05 16.59
C SER A 49 -4.11 2.69 17.16
N LYS A 50 -3.15 1.88 17.60
CA LYS A 50 -1.84 2.36 18.09
C LYS A 50 -1.03 3.00 16.96
N ALA A 51 -1.09 2.44 15.75
CA ALA A 51 -0.39 2.98 14.59
C ALA A 51 -0.87 4.40 14.21
N LEU A 52 -2.12 4.77 14.50
CA LEU A 52 -2.63 6.13 14.27
C LEU A 52 -2.21 7.15 15.30
N ILE A 53 -2.11 6.70 16.56
CA ILE A 53 -1.69 7.53 17.70
C ILE A 53 -0.17 7.72 17.64
N ASN A 54 0.56 6.77 17.06
CA ASN A 54 1.97 6.92 16.80
C ASN A 54 2.19 8.07 15.82
N VAL A 55 2.95 9.07 16.28
CA VAL A 55 3.33 10.26 15.51
C VAL A 55 4.30 9.92 14.37
N CYS A 56 4.82 8.67 14.30
CA CYS A 56 5.60 8.19 13.17
C CYS A 56 4.91 8.51 11.84
N GLU A 57 5.73 8.94 10.88
CA GLU A 57 5.27 9.34 9.55
C GLU A 57 4.44 8.21 8.93
N MET A 58 3.30 8.56 8.33
CA MET A 58 2.52 7.61 7.54
C MET A 58 3.44 6.93 6.53
N ASN A 59 3.16 5.66 6.21
CA ASN A 59 3.87 4.95 5.15
C ASN A 59 3.98 5.83 3.90
N GLU A 60 5.20 6.02 3.42
CA GLU A 60 5.43 6.76 2.18
C GLU A 60 4.69 6.07 1.03
N ARG A 61 4.15 6.87 0.10
CA ARG A 61 3.46 6.32 -1.08
C ARG A 61 4.46 5.68 -2.03
N LYS A 62 3.96 4.84 -2.94
CA LYS A 62 4.77 4.14 -3.94
C LYS A 62 5.66 5.07 -4.77
N GLU A 63 5.25 6.32 -5.00
CA GLU A 63 6.01 7.29 -5.80
C GLU A 63 7.34 7.65 -5.11
N LYS A 64 7.31 7.94 -3.80
CA LYS A 64 8.50 8.24 -3.00
C LYS A 64 9.42 7.03 -2.90
N TRP A 65 8.86 5.83 -2.68
CA TRP A 65 9.63 4.61 -2.70
C TRP A 65 10.30 4.38 -4.05
N GLY A 66 9.59 4.62 -5.15
CA GLY A 66 10.15 4.51 -6.49
C GLY A 66 11.27 5.51 -6.77
N GLU A 67 11.15 6.75 -6.30
CA GLU A 67 12.22 7.75 -6.37
C GLU A 67 13.47 7.31 -5.60
N ARG A 68 13.29 6.79 -4.38
CA ARG A 68 14.40 6.27 -3.56
C ARG A 68 15.12 5.11 -4.27
N MET A 69 14.38 4.14 -4.78
CA MET A 69 14.95 2.97 -5.46
C MET A 69 15.73 3.36 -6.72
N ARG A 70 15.20 4.27 -7.54
CA ARG A 70 15.93 4.82 -8.69
C ARG A 70 17.17 5.61 -8.27
N GLY A 71 17.08 6.35 -7.16
CA GLY A 71 18.21 7.09 -6.59
C GLY A 71 19.39 6.22 -6.15
N VAL A 72 19.18 4.92 -5.95
CA VAL A 72 20.22 3.95 -5.61
C VAL A 72 20.50 2.92 -6.71
N GLY A 73 20.15 3.24 -7.97
CA GLY A 73 20.52 2.44 -9.15
C GLY A 73 19.63 1.24 -9.45
N PHE A 74 18.41 1.19 -8.89
CA PHE A 74 17.43 0.18 -9.26
C PHE A 74 16.44 0.71 -10.29
N VAL A 75 16.03 -0.17 -11.20
CA VAL A 75 14.94 0.06 -12.15
C VAL A 75 13.78 -0.86 -11.85
N GLY A 76 12.56 -0.36 -12.05
CA GLY A 76 11.34 -1.15 -11.88
C GLY A 76 11.29 -2.29 -12.88
N ASP A 77 10.77 -3.43 -12.47
CA ASP A 77 10.54 -4.60 -13.32
C ASP A 77 9.08 -5.02 -13.26
N VAL A 78 8.63 -5.71 -14.31
CA VAL A 78 7.23 -6.12 -14.47
C VAL A 78 7.03 -7.52 -13.90
N PHE A 79 5.94 -7.72 -13.16
CA PHE A 79 5.56 -9.05 -12.71
C PHE A 79 5.16 -9.93 -13.89
N ARG A 80 5.59 -11.18 -13.88
CA ARG A 80 5.19 -12.13 -14.92
C ARG A 80 3.68 -12.37 -14.88
N GLU A 81 3.08 -12.60 -16.04
CA GLU A 81 1.63 -12.73 -16.17
C GLU A 81 1.07 -13.93 -15.39
N ASP A 82 1.81 -15.04 -15.31
CA ASP A 82 1.43 -16.22 -14.53
C ASP A 82 1.35 -15.92 -13.01
N VAL A 83 2.26 -15.08 -12.52
CA VAL A 83 2.23 -14.59 -11.13
C VAL A 83 1.02 -13.68 -10.91
N MET A 84 0.71 -12.80 -11.87
CA MET A 84 -0.44 -11.90 -11.80
C MET A 84 -1.78 -12.66 -11.87
N ASP A 85 -1.88 -13.68 -12.71
CA ASP A 85 -3.04 -14.59 -12.76
C ASP A 85 -3.21 -15.35 -11.46
N GLY A 86 -2.11 -15.84 -10.87
CA GLY A 86 -2.12 -16.46 -9.55
C GLY A 86 -2.65 -15.51 -8.47
N ALA A 87 -2.17 -14.26 -8.45
CA ALA A 87 -2.62 -13.25 -7.50
C ALA A 87 -4.11 -12.90 -7.67
N ARG A 88 -4.58 -12.73 -8.91
CA ARG A 88 -6.01 -12.49 -9.22
C ARG A 88 -6.88 -13.69 -8.80
N SER A 89 -6.40 -14.92 -9.05
CA SER A 89 -7.10 -16.14 -8.65
C SER A 89 -7.19 -16.30 -7.13
N LEU A 90 -6.13 -15.94 -6.40
CA LEU A 90 -6.15 -15.90 -4.94
C LEU A 90 -7.17 -14.88 -4.42
N LEU A 91 -7.19 -13.68 -4.98
CA LEU A 91 -8.07 -12.60 -4.53
C LEU A 91 -9.56 -12.94 -4.69
N ARG A 92 -9.92 -13.67 -5.76
CA ARG A 92 -11.29 -14.15 -6.00
C ARG A 92 -11.84 -15.08 -4.91
N LYS A 93 -10.99 -15.59 -4.01
CA LYS A 93 -11.42 -16.39 -2.86
C LYS A 93 -11.85 -15.53 -1.67
N TYR A 94 -11.56 -14.23 -1.71
CA TYR A 94 -11.91 -13.26 -0.69
C TYR A 94 -13.09 -12.40 -1.16
N ASP A 95 -13.45 -11.41 -0.36
CA ASP A 95 -14.56 -10.51 -0.65
C ASP A 95 -14.36 -9.75 -1.98
N ASN A 96 -15.44 -9.58 -2.75
CA ASN A 96 -15.42 -8.97 -4.09
C ASN A 96 -15.06 -7.48 -4.08
N ASN A 97 -15.01 -6.84 -2.92
CA ASN A 97 -14.52 -5.45 -2.79
C ASN A 97 -13.01 -5.32 -2.91
N TRP A 98 -12.27 -6.44 -2.94
CA TRP A 98 -10.83 -6.46 -3.19
C TRP A 98 -10.52 -6.40 -4.69
N GLU A 99 -9.58 -5.54 -5.07
CA GLU A 99 -9.10 -5.43 -6.45
C GLU A 99 -7.57 -5.34 -6.51
N LEU A 100 -6.98 -5.93 -7.55
CA LEU A 100 -5.60 -5.66 -7.95
C LEU A 100 -5.61 -4.74 -9.16
N ARG A 101 -4.82 -3.67 -9.10
CA ARG A 101 -4.66 -2.72 -10.22
C ARG A 101 -3.17 -2.49 -10.48
N THR A 102 -2.74 -2.58 -11.73
CA THR A 102 -1.40 -2.17 -12.13
C THR A 102 -1.36 -0.67 -12.42
N ASP A 103 -0.17 -0.08 -12.33
CA ASP A 103 0.06 1.28 -12.80
C ASP A 103 0.35 1.32 -14.31
N GLU A 104 0.46 2.53 -14.87
CA GLU A 104 0.66 2.74 -16.31
C GLU A 104 1.94 2.08 -16.85
N SER A 105 2.94 1.83 -15.99
CA SER A 105 4.18 1.15 -16.34
C SER A 105 4.19 -0.34 -16.02
N ASP A 106 3.10 -0.90 -15.46
CA ASP A 106 2.97 -2.29 -14.98
C ASP A 106 4.08 -2.75 -14.00
N THR A 107 4.84 -1.81 -13.44
CA THR A 107 5.97 -2.07 -12.52
C THR A 107 5.53 -2.11 -11.06
N CYS A 108 4.33 -1.60 -10.77
CA CYS A 108 3.76 -1.60 -9.43
C CYS A 108 2.32 -2.09 -9.48
N VAL A 109 2.01 -3.01 -8.57
CA VAL A 109 0.67 -3.56 -8.36
C VAL A 109 0.12 -2.97 -7.08
N GLY A 110 -1.00 -2.26 -7.16
CA GLY A 110 -1.76 -1.80 -6.02
C GLY A 110 -2.80 -2.83 -5.59
N LEU A 111 -2.95 -3.01 -4.28
CA LEU A 111 -4.09 -3.69 -3.67
C LEU A 111 -5.11 -2.64 -3.23
N TRP A 112 -6.36 -2.82 -3.63
CA TRP A 112 -7.43 -1.86 -3.44
C TRP A 112 -8.61 -2.50 -2.69
N TRP A 113 -9.22 -1.71 -1.81
CA TRP A 113 -10.44 -2.05 -1.09
C TRP A 113 -11.51 -1.01 -1.39
N LYS A 114 -12.63 -1.42 -2.00
CA LYS A 114 -13.76 -0.52 -2.37
C LYS A 114 -13.30 0.73 -3.15
N GLY A 115 -12.38 0.56 -4.09
CA GLY A 115 -11.83 1.65 -4.88
C GLY A 115 -10.85 2.57 -4.16
N GLN A 116 -10.38 2.23 -2.95
CA GLN A 116 -9.29 2.93 -2.26
C GLN A 116 -8.00 2.09 -2.25
N PRO A 117 -6.82 2.67 -2.54
CA PRO A 117 -5.56 1.94 -2.46
C PRO A 117 -5.15 1.74 -0.99
N VAL A 118 -4.89 0.49 -0.60
CA VAL A 118 -4.51 0.16 0.79
C VAL A 118 -3.07 -0.33 0.92
N SER A 119 -2.53 -0.94 -0.13
CA SER A 119 -1.14 -1.42 -0.16
C SER A 119 -0.63 -1.49 -1.59
N PHE A 120 0.68 -1.67 -1.77
CA PHE A 120 1.30 -1.87 -3.06
C PHE A 120 2.44 -2.87 -3.00
N CYS A 121 2.77 -3.44 -4.15
CA CYS A 121 3.92 -4.30 -4.36
C CYS A 121 4.65 -3.85 -5.63
N SER A 122 5.97 -3.92 -5.63
CA SER A 122 6.82 -3.49 -6.75
C SER A 122 8.02 -4.42 -6.85
N LEU A 123 8.45 -4.71 -8.08
CA LEU A 123 9.64 -5.51 -8.35
C LEU A 123 10.76 -4.60 -8.88
N TRP A 124 12.00 -4.88 -8.47
CA TRP A 124 13.15 -4.06 -8.79
C TRP A 124 14.33 -4.93 -9.22
N LYS A 125 15.11 -4.45 -10.19
CA LYS A 125 16.37 -5.04 -10.62
C LYS A 125 17.47 -3.98 -10.66
N LEU A 126 18.72 -4.41 -10.55
CA LEU A 126 19.87 -3.52 -10.71
C LEU A 126 19.93 -3.00 -12.14
N ASP A 127 20.22 -1.71 -12.30
CA ASP A 127 20.53 -1.15 -13.60
C ASP A 127 21.95 -1.55 -14.01
N VAL A 128 22.06 -2.62 -14.80
CA VAL A 128 23.33 -3.22 -15.23
C VAL A 128 24.16 -2.25 -16.07
N ASN A 129 23.55 -1.19 -16.62
CA ASN A 129 24.26 -0.13 -17.35
C ASN A 129 25.12 0.77 -16.43
N THR A 130 25.06 0.58 -15.11
CA THR A 130 25.85 1.32 -14.10
C THR A 130 27.09 0.55 -13.64
N SER A 131 27.32 -0.66 -14.17
CA SER A 131 28.44 -1.55 -13.74
C SER A 131 29.78 -1.25 -14.42
N ASP A 132 29.81 -0.35 -15.42
CA ASP A 132 30.98 -0.06 -16.25
C ASP A 132 31.45 1.41 -16.13
N ASN A 133 31.64 1.91 -14.91
CA ASN A 133 32.42 3.14 -14.65
C ASN A 133 33.22 3.04 -13.35
#